data_AF-A0A7Y7CEL3-F1
#
_entry.id   AF-A0A7Y7CEL3-F1
#
_cell.length_a   1.000
_cell.length_b   1.000
_cell.length_c   1.000
_cell.angle_alpha   90.00
_cell.angle_beta   90.00
_cell.angle_gamma   90.00
#
_symmetry.space_group_name_H-M   'P 1'
#
loop_
_entity.id
_entity.type
_entity.pdbx_description
1 polymer ?
#
loop_
_entity_poly.entity_id
_entity_poly.type
_entity_poly.pdbx_seq_one_letter_code
_entity_poly.pdbx_strand_id
1 'polypeptide(L)'
;MTILMIPSPILAATLSTFMEQIWVEWVKPGAPIILAPVTAAVLGYFFNKSLQEKLDTDRAQRTEALELQKKNYSAELLTLGAELNRSLQEKLDDYRSQRAEALEHLKRDLQDTLASRTRRAEYLKSQIEKLYGPLTFLIESINSRIECAGHLEATKVEFRRRVNEGLIPKDTEPPDKNAIYEVQKKYFQLAAVASNEATKLLNSAWGWLDEDDQQDTIDYIERIDRNNVEYVELGIGLLPKQVYDKKVFPITGLELPTLRDDEFAKRIRLKLAQKQRELSGLTLTSETLTGTKQPSTATKTGAT
;
A
#
# COMPACT_ATOMS: atom_id res chain seq x y z
N MET A 1 -8.14 34.96 -6.98
CA MET A 1 -9.21 35.24 -7.94
C MET A 1 -9.55 36.71 -7.78
N THR A 2 -8.92 37.54 -8.59
CA THR A 2 -8.96 39.01 -8.48
C THR A 2 -8.71 39.55 -9.88
N ILE A 3 -9.76 40.09 -10.48
CA ILE A 3 -9.79 40.64 -11.84
C ILE A 3 -9.43 42.11 -11.71
N LEU A 4 -8.32 42.53 -12.33
CA LEU A 4 -7.92 43.94 -12.39
C LEU A 4 -8.59 44.57 -13.64
N MET A 5 -9.62 45.38 -13.41
CA MET A 5 -10.24 46.23 -14.43
C MET A 5 -9.30 47.40 -14.77
N ILE A 6 -9.02 47.60 -16.06
CA ILE A 6 -8.38 48.79 -16.60
C ILE A 6 -9.50 49.78 -16.98
N PRO A 7 -9.61 50.97 -16.36
CA PRO A 7 -10.54 51.99 -16.82
C PRO A 7 -9.90 52.79 -17.96
N SER A 8 -10.41 52.61 -19.17
CA SER A 8 -10.29 53.61 -20.25
C SER A 8 -11.52 54.51 -20.14
N PRO A 9 -11.37 55.80 -19.77
CA PRO A 9 -11.44 56.85 -20.79
C PRO A 9 -10.74 58.17 -20.36
N ILE A 10 -9.50 58.45 -20.81
CA ILE A 10 -8.89 59.80 -20.66
C ILE A 10 -8.16 60.24 -21.95
N LEU A 11 -8.77 60.02 -23.11
CA LEU A 11 -8.21 60.54 -24.38
C LEU A 11 -9.28 61.06 -25.35
N ALA A 12 -10.36 61.62 -24.80
CA ALA A 12 -11.39 62.33 -25.55
C ALA A 12 -11.72 63.73 -24.97
N ALA A 13 -10.79 64.33 -24.22
CA ALA A 13 -11.03 65.60 -23.51
C ALA A 13 -9.93 66.66 -23.69
N THR A 14 -9.23 66.68 -24.83
CA THR A 14 -8.27 67.76 -25.18
C THR A 14 -8.51 68.39 -26.56
N LEU A 15 -9.68 68.15 -27.18
CA LEU A 15 -10.05 68.71 -28.49
C LEU A 15 -11.33 69.58 -28.46
N SER A 16 -11.72 70.16 -27.32
CA SER A 16 -12.94 70.98 -27.23
C SER A 16 -12.79 72.38 -26.62
N THR A 17 -11.58 72.93 -26.49
CA THR A 17 -11.37 74.25 -25.85
C THR A 17 -10.44 75.19 -26.63
N PHE A 18 -10.65 75.31 -27.95
CA PHE A 18 -9.99 76.36 -28.72
C PHE A 18 -10.82 76.81 -29.95
N MET A 19 -12.13 76.99 -29.78
CA MET A 19 -13.02 77.45 -30.86
C MET A 19 -14.10 78.46 -30.40
N GLU A 20 -13.86 79.17 -29.29
CA GLU A 20 -14.69 80.30 -28.89
C GLU A 20 -13.81 81.49 -28.52
N GLN A 21 -14.25 82.68 -28.94
CA GLN A 21 -13.65 84.01 -28.73
C GLN A 21 -12.56 84.41 -29.75
N ILE A 22 -12.99 85.02 -30.86
CA ILE A 22 -12.80 86.44 -31.15
C ILE A 22 -13.80 86.81 -32.27
N TRP A 23 -14.94 87.36 -31.86
CA TRP A 23 -15.81 88.17 -32.71
C TRP A 23 -16.05 89.46 -31.93
N VAL A 24 -15.29 90.52 -32.22
CA VAL A 24 -15.66 91.89 -31.87
C VAL A 24 -15.31 92.82 -33.04
N GLU A 25 -16.37 93.49 -33.47
CA GLU A 25 -16.53 94.65 -34.32
C GLU A 25 -15.39 95.68 -34.29
N TRP A 26 -14.98 96.16 -35.48
CA TRP A 26 -14.69 97.59 -35.73
C TRP A 26 -15.05 97.98 -37.18
N VAL A 27 -16.19 98.65 -37.31
CA VAL A 27 -16.45 99.95 -38.01
C VAL A 27 -15.99 100.17 -39.47
N LYS A 28 -16.99 100.36 -40.35
CA LYS A 28 -16.98 101.09 -41.66
C LYS A 28 -17.01 102.63 -41.45
N PRO A 29 -16.91 103.50 -42.48
CA PRO A 29 -16.15 103.48 -43.75
C PRO A 29 -15.48 104.85 -44.04
N GLY A 30 -14.57 104.94 -45.04
CA GLY A 30 -14.19 106.28 -45.51
C GLY A 30 -12.93 106.44 -46.37
N ALA A 31 -12.58 105.51 -47.26
CA ALA A 31 -11.72 105.81 -48.40
C ALA A 31 -11.88 104.70 -49.46
N PRO A 32 -11.99 105.03 -50.76
CA PRO A 32 -12.18 104.03 -51.79
C PRO A 32 -10.83 103.34 -52.08
N ILE A 33 -10.69 102.07 -51.68
CA ILE A 33 -9.59 101.22 -52.16
C ILE A 33 -9.97 100.76 -53.57
N ILE A 34 -9.61 101.59 -54.54
CA ILE A 34 -9.61 101.24 -55.95
C ILE A 34 -8.34 100.42 -56.21
N LEU A 35 -8.57 99.19 -56.69
CA LEU A 35 -7.65 98.36 -57.49
C LEU A 35 -6.30 97.98 -56.87
N ALA A 36 -6.27 96.78 -56.29
CA ALA A 36 -5.26 95.79 -56.68
C ALA A 36 -5.78 94.35 -56.48
N PRO A 37 -6.71 93.85 -57.34
CA PRO A 37 -7.13 92.44 -57.33
C PRO A 37 -5.96 91.49 -57.64
N VAL A 38 -4.85 92.02 -58.14
CA VAL A 38 -3.65 91.24 -58.47
C VAL A 38 -2.78 90.98 -57.24
N THR A 39 -2.58 91.93 -56.33
CA THR A 39 -1.65 91.72 -55.19
C THR A 39 -2.24 90.86 -54.07
N ALA A 40 -3.54 90.95 -53.80
CA ALA A 40 -4.21 90.06 -52.82
C ALA A 40 -4.38 88.62 -53.34
N ALA A 41 -4.67 88.45 -54.64
CA ALA A 41 -4.71 87.13 -55.28
C ALA A 41 -3.31 86.51 -55.37
N VAL A 42 -2.27 87.32 -55.63
CA VAL A 42 -0.88 86.88 -55.68
C VAL A 42 -0.37 86.50 -54.28
N LEU A 43 -0.60 87.34 -53.25
CA LEU A 43 -0.24 87.01 -51.87
C LEU A 43 -1.03 85.80 -51.35
N GLY A 44 -2.34 85.71 -51.63
CA GLY A 44 -3.15 84.54 -51.29
C GLY A 44 -2.68 83.26 -51.99
N TYR A 45 -2.30 83.33 -53.26
CA TYR A 45 -1.76 82.20 -54.01
C TYR A 45 -0.38 81.77 -53.48
N PHE A 46 0.53 82.71 -53.18
CA PHE A 46 1.84 82.38 -52.61
C PHE A 46 1.75 81.88 -51.16
N PHE A 47 0.87 82.45 -50.33
CA PHE A 47 0.64 81.96 -48.96
C PHE A 47 -0.04 80.61 -48.94
N ASN A 48 -1.05 80.39 -49.80
CA ASN A 48 -1.74 79.10 -49.92
C ASN A 48 -0.80 78.02 -50.49
N LYS A 49 0.05 78.36 -51.45
CA LYS A 49 1.09 77.46 -51.97
C LYS A 49 2.13 77.12 -50.90
N SER A 50 2.64 78.11 -50.16
CA SER A 50 3.57 77.89 -49.03
C SER A 50 2.93 77.06 -47.89
N LEU A 51 1.65 77.31 -47.57
CA LEU A 51 0.92 76.53 -46.57
C LEU A 51 0.63 75.11 -47.05
N GLN A 52 0.25 74.91 -48.32
CA GLN A 52 0.07 73.58 -48.89
C GLN A 52 1.39 72.82 -48.94
N GLU A 53 2.49 73.45 -49.31
CA GLU A 53 3.81 72.84 -49.32
C GLU A 53 4.29 72.47 -47.89
N LYS A 54 3.99 73.31 -46.89
CA LYS A 54 4.21 72.97 -45.46
C LYS A 54 3.29 71.86 -44.96
N LEU A 55 2.04 71.83 -45.42
CA LEU A 55 1.05 70.84 -44.99
C LEU A 55 1.30 69.48 -45.66
N ASP A 56 1.80 69.48 -46.89
CA ASP A 56 2.18 68.28 -47.64
C ASP A 56 3.51 67.72 -47.12
N THR A 57 4.46 68.57 -46.73
CA THR A 57 5.69 68.12 -46.03
C THR A 57 5.39 67.59 -44.64
N ASP A 58 4.50 68.23 -43.86
CA ASP A 58 4.07 67.72 -42.54
C ASP A 58 3.29 66.41 -42.68
N ARG A 59 2.46 66.25 -43.72
CA ARG A 59 1.81 64.98 -44.06
C ARG A 59 2.81 63.91 -44.43
N ALA A 60 3.79 64.21 -45.28
CA ALA A 60 4.84 63.27 -45.68
C ALA A 60 5.66 62.78 -44.48
N GLN A 61 6.07 63.70 -43.60
CA GLN A 61 6.79 63.37 -42.37
C GLN A 61 5.95 62.53 -41.40
N ARG A 62 4.66 62.85 -41.24
CA ARG A 62 3.74 62.02 -40.43
C ARG A 62 3.52 60.64 -41.02
N THR A 63 3.40 60.51 -42.33
CA THR A 63 3.26 59.20 -42.97
C THR A 63 4.52 58.35 -42.79
N GLU A 64 5.70 58.96 -42.92
CA GLU A 64 6.98 58.27 -42.72
C GLU A 64 7.17 57.84 -41.26
N ALA A 65 6.84 58.71 -40.30
CA ALA A 65 6.87 58.39 -38.87
C ALA A 65 5.88 57.28 -38.50
N LEU A 66 4.67 57.28 -39.08
CA LEU A 66 3.67 56.23 -38.87
C LEU A 66 4.11 54.90 -39.50
N GLU A 67 4.76 54.92 -40.66
CA GLU A 67 5.30 53.70 -41.27
C GLU A 67 6.46 53.12 -40.46
N LEU A 68 7.34 53.97 -39.93
CA LEU A 68 8.39 53.57 -39.00
C LEU A 68 7.81 52.95 -37.72
N GLN A 69 6.80 53.59 -37.12
CA GLN A 69 6.11 53.00 -35.97
C GLN A 69 5.47 51.65 -36.32
N LYS A 70 4.77 51.54 -37.47
CA LYS A 70 4.16 50.27 -37.90
C LYS A 70 5.20 49.18 -38.09
N LYS A 71 6.36 49.50 -38.69
CA LYS A 71 7.47 48.55 -38.88
C LYS A 71 8.09 48.13 -37.54
N ASN A 72 8.30 49.07 -36.63
CA ASN A 72 8.87 48.78 -35.31
C ASN A 72 7.91 47.91 -34.49
N TYR A 73 6.62 48.28 -34.42
CA TYR A 73 5.61 47.49 -33.71
C TYR A 73 5.40 46.11 -34.33
N SER A 74 5.41 45.97 -35.66
CA SER A 74 5.26 44.66 -36.28
C SER A 74 6.50 43.78 -36.06
N ALA A 75 7.70 44.36 -36.06
CA ALA A 75 8.92 43.66 -35.71
C ALA A 75 8.91 43.20 -34.24
N GLU A 76 8.53 44.08 -33.30
CA GLU A 76 8.40 43.75 -31.88
C GLU A 76 7.34 42.66 -31.63
N LEU A 77 6.20 42.71 -32.31
CA LEU A 77 5.17 41.67 -32.19
C LEU A 77 5.65 40.31 -32.72
N LEU A 78 6.43 40.30 -33.80
CA LEU A 78 7.01 39.07 -34.34
C LEU A 78 8.06 38.48 -33.39
N THR A 79 8.93 39.31 -32.81
CA THR A 79 9.91 38.84 -31.82
C THR A 79 9.23 38.33 -30.56
N LEU A 80 8.24 39.05 -30.04
CA LEU A 80 7.49 38.65 -28.85
C LEU A 80 6.68 37.37 -29.09
N GLY A 81 6.07 37.22 -30.28
CA GLY A 81 5.39 36.00 -30.69
C GLY A 81 6.34 34.81 -30.81
N ALA A 82 7.56 35.02 -31.34
CA ALA A 82 8.58 33.99 -31.42
C ALA A 82 9.11 33.58 -30.03
N GLU A 83 9.35 34.55 -29.15
CA GLU A 83 9.78 34.31 -27.77
C GLU A 83 8.71 33.59 -26.95
N LEU A 84 7.44 33.98 -27.08
CA LEU A 84 6.33 33.31 -26.41
C LEU A 84 6.19 31.86 -26.89
N ASN A 85 6.24 31.62 -28.21
CA ASN A 85 6.20 30.26 -28.75
C ASN A 85 7.38 29.43 -28.26
N ARG A 86 8.59 30.01 -28.21
CA ARG A 86 9.78 29.35 -27.66
C ARG A 86 9.60 28.99 -26.18
N SER A 87 9.12 29.93 -25.37
CA SER A 87 8.89 29.70 -23.93
C SER A 87 7.80 28.66 -23.68
N LEU A 88 6.71 28.67 -24.47
CA LEU A 88 5.66 27.66 -24.38
C LEU A 88 6.18 26.28 -24.78
N GLN A 89 6.99 26.21 -25.83
CA GLN A 89 7.61 24.96 -26.26
C GLN A 89 8.55 24.40 -25.18
N GLU A 90 9.41 25.24 -24.61
CA GLU A 90 10.32 24.89 -23.52
C GLU A 90 9.56 24.39 -22.28
N LYS A 91 8.52 25.11 -21.83
CA LYS A 91 7.67 24.64 -20.73
C LYS A 91 7.02 23.29 -21.04
N LEU A 92 6.56 23.10 -22.28
CA LEU A 92 5.88 21.87 -22.67
C LEU A 92 6.84 20.68 -22.72
N ASP A 93 8.08 20.91 -23.14
CA ASP A 93 9.15 19.90 -23.10
C ASP A 93 9.60 19.62 -21.65
N ASP A 94 9.68 20.63 -20.79
CA ASP A 94 9.92 20.46 -19.35
C ASP A 94 8.82 19.63 -18.67
N TYR A 95 7.55 19.93 -18.93
CA TYR A 95 6.43 19.15 -18.39
C TYR A 95 6.44 17.71 -18.90
N ARG A 96 6.79 17.48 -20.16
CA ARG A 96 6.93 16.13 -20.72
C ARG A 96 8.07 15.39 -20.05
N SER A 97 9.21 16.04 -19.85
CA SER A 97 10.39 15.49 -19.19
C SER A 97 10.07 15.12 -17.74
N GLN A 98 9.51 16.05 -16.96
CA GLN A 98 9.11 15.81 -15.56
C GLN A 98 8.09 14.68 -15.43
N ARG A 99 7.11 14.63 -16.35
CA ARG A 99 6.12 13.55 -16.35
C ARG A 99 6.74 12.21 -16.72
N ALA A 100 7.66 12.17 -17.68
CA ALA A 100 8.37 10.96 -18.04
C ALA A 100 9.21 10.45 -16.86
N GLU A 101 9.94 11.34 -16.18
CA GLU A 101 10.73 11.01 -15.00
C GLU A 101 9.86 10.48 -13.86
N ALA A 102 8.74 11.14 -13.54
CA ALA A 102 7.80 10.67 -12.53
C ALA A 102 7.21 9.28 -12.87
N LEU A 103 6.91 9.02 -14.14
CA LEU A 103 6.45 7.70 -14.60
C LEU A 103 7.55 6.64 -14.52
N GLU A 104 8.81 6.99 -14.76
CA GLU A 104 9.93 6.08 -14.58
C GLU A 104 10.14 5.71 -13.11
N HIS A 105 10.05 6.68 -12.20
CA HIS A 105 10.11 6.42 -10.77
C HIS A 105 8.99 5.49 -10.32
N LEU A 106 7.74 5.79 -10.69
CA LEU A 106 6.60 4.95 -10.35
C LEU A 106 6.75 3.54 -10.94
N LYS A 107 7.26 3.41 -12.17
CA LYS A 107 7.56 2.11 -12.77
C LYS A 107 8.60 1.34 -11.97
N ARG A 108 9.70 1.98 -11.54
CA ARG A 108 10.74 1.34 -10.72
C ARG A 108 10.17 0.91 -9.38
N ASP A 109 9.43 1.78 -8.70
CA ASP A 109 8.80 1.47 -7.40
C ASP A 109 7.83 0.29 -7.50
N LEU A 110 7.03 0.23 -8.57
CA LEU A 110 6.14 -0.90 -8.83
C LEU A 110 6.93 -2.18 -9.12
N GLN A 111 8.01 -2.10 -9.91
CA GLN A 111 8.85 -3.26 -10.20
C GLN A 111 9.51 -3.80 -8.92
N ASP A 112 10.01 -2.93 -8.06
CA ASP A 112 10.62 -3.30 -6.78
C ASP A 112 9.59 -3.89 -5.82
N THR A 113 8.39 -3.29 -5.75
CA THR A 113 7.28 -3.81 -4.94
C THR A 113 6.84 -5.19 -5.43
N LEU A 114 6.69 -5.38 -6.75
CA LEU A 114 6.33 -6.67 -7.34
C LEU A 114 7.43 -7.70 -7.10
N ALA A 115 8.69 -7.36 -7.31
CA ALA A 115 9.81 -8.27 -7.06
C ALA A 115 9.88 -8.69 -5.59
N SER A 116 9.67 -7.75 -4.66
CA SER A 116 9.60 -8.04 -3.23
C SER A 116 8.44 -8.99 -2.90
N ARG A 117 7.24 -8.74 -3.44
CA ARG A 117 6.08 -9.62 -3.25
C ARG A 117 6.28 -11.01 -3.85
N THR A 118 6.89 -11.12 -5.03
CA THR A 118 7.20 -12.42 -5.66
C THR A 118 8.17 -13.22 -4.81
N ARG A 119 9.26 -12.60 -4.32
CA ARG A 119 10.21 -13.27 -3.40
C ARG A 119 9.52 -13.73 -2.12
N ARG A 120 8.64 -12.91 -1.54
CA ARG A 120 7.88 -13.30 -0.35
C ARG A 120 6.93 -14.48 -0.64
N ALA A 121 6.24 -14.46 -1.78
CA ALA A 121 5.36 -15.56 -2.17
C ALA A 121 6.14 -16.86 -2.39
N GLU A 122 7.31 -16.82 -3.03
CA GLU A 122 8.20 -17.97 -3.20
C GLU A 122 8.72 -18.51 -1.87
N TYR A 123 9.06 -17.61 -0.95
CA TYR A 123 9.46 -17.96 0.41
C TYR A 123 8.33 -18.67 1.17
N LEU A 124 7.13 -18.10 1.18
CA LEU A 124 5.95 -18.69 1.83
C LEU A 124 5.58 -20.04 1.23
N LYS A 125 5.61 -20.15 -0.10
CA LYS A 125 5.38 -21.41 -0.80
C LYS A 125 6.38 -22.46 -0.35
N SER A 126 7.66 -22.09 -0.26
CA SER A 126 8.70 -22.98 0.24
C SER A 126 8.48 -23.39 1.71
N GLN A 127 8.08 -22.47 2.59
CA GLN A 127 7.74 -22.80 3.99
C GLN A 127 6.57 -23.79 4.08
N ILE A 128 5.53 -23.60 3.27
CA ILE A 128 4.36 -24.48 3.23
C ILE A 128 4.74 -25.86 2.70
N GLU A 129 5.42 -25.92 1.55
CA GLU A 129 5.74 -27.19 0.87
C GLU A 129 6.79 -28.01 1.62
N LYS A 130 7.80 -27.36 2.20
CA LYS A 130 8.95 -28.05 2.80
C LYS A 130 8.83 -28.29 4.29
N LEU A 131 8.04 -27.51 5.02
CA LEU A 131 7.96 -27.58 6.48
C LEU A 131 6.53 -27.74 6.97
N TYR A 132 5.74 -26.67 6.95
CA TYR A 132 4.46 -26.63 7.68
C TYR A 132 3.42 -27.60 7.12
N GLY A 133 3.39 -27.84 5.81
CA GLY A 133 2.49 -28.80 5.17
C GLY A 133 2.78 -30.24 5.62
N PRO A 134 3.98 -30.78 5.31
CA PRO A 134 4.36 -32.12 5.72
C PRO A 134 4.33 -32.32 7.24
N LEU A 135 4.76 -31.32 8.02
CA LEU A 135 4.75 -31.37 9.47
C LEU A 135 3.34 -31.49 10.04
N THR A 136 2.39 -30.68 9.54
CA THR A 136 0.98 -30.77 9.96
C THR A 136 0.44 -32.17 9.71
N PHE A 137 0.69 -32.73 8.53
CA PHE A 137 0.23 -34.08 8.18
C PHE A 137 0.81 -35.14 9.12
N LEU A 138 2.11 -35.09 9.43
CA LEU A 138 2.76 -36.06 10.31
C LEU A 138 2.18 -35.98 11.73
N ILE A 139 2.08 -34.77 12.30
CA ILE A 139 1.56 -34.55 13.66
C ILE A 139 0.09 -34.98 13.75
N GLU A 140 -0.74 -34.64 12.77
CA GLU A 140 -2.13 -35.08 12.75
C GLU A 140 -2.25 -36.59 12.64
N SER A 141 -1.41 -37.23 11.81
CA SER A 141 -1.39 -38.69 11.69
C SER A 141 -1.00 -39.36 13.01
N ILE A 142 -0.02 -38.81 13.73
CA ILE A 142 0.38 -39.28 15.08
C ILE A 142 -0.81 -39.18 16.02
N ASN A 143 -1.45 -38.02 16.11
CA ASN A 143 -2.58 -37.78 17.02
C ASN A 143 -3.75 -38.72 16.71
N SER A 144 -4.12 -38.88 15.43
CA SER A 144 -5.19 -39.80 15.02
C SER A 144 -4.87 -41.27 15.35
N ARG A 145 -3.62 -41.73 15.15
CA ARG A 145 -3.21 -43.11 15.48
C ARG A 145 -3.31 -43.38 16.98
N ILE A 146 -2.87 -42.43 17.81
CA ILE A 146 -2.96 -42.53 19.27
C ILE A 146 -4.42 -42.48 19.73
N GLU A 147 -5.23 -41.63 19.12
CA GLU A 147 -6.66 -41.56 19.42
C GLU A 147 -7.37 -42.88 19.08
N CYS A 148 -7.10 -43.47 17.92
CA CYS A 148 -7.63 -44.79 17.55
C CYS A 148 -7.23 -45.88 18.56
N ALA A 149 -5.97 -45.89 19.01
CA ALA A 149 -5.50 -46.81 20.05
C ALA A 149 -6.26 -46.62 21.37
N GLY A 150 -6.52 -45.35 21.75
CA GLY A 150 -7.32 -45.00 22.92
C GLY A 150 -8.79 -45.46 22.82
N HIS A 151 -9.43 -45.28 21.66
CA HIS A 151 -10.81 -45.73 21.41
C HIS A 151 -10.95 -47.25 21.53
N LEU A 152 -9.94 -48.01 21.09
CA LEU A 152 -9.91 -49.47 21.27
C LEU A 152 -9.88 -49.87 22.75
N GLU A 153 -9.09 -49.17 23.59
CA GLU A 153 -9.06 -49.46 25.03
C GLU A 153 -10.38 -49.03 25.70
N ALA A 154 -10.93 -47.88 25.34
CA ALA A 154 -12.21 -47.40 25.86
C ALA A 154 -13.35 -48.39 25.55
N THR A 155 -13.38 -48.92 24.32
CA THR A 155 -14.39 -49.91 23.90
C THR A 155 -14.26 -51.22 24.68
N LYS A 156 -13.03 -51.66 24.98
CA LYS A 156 -12.76 -52.84 25.81
C LYS A 156 -13.15 -52.63 27.28
N VAL A 157 -12.94 -51.44 27.83
CA VAL A 157 -13.37 -51.08 29.18
C VAL A 157 -14.90 -51.03 29.24
N GLU A 158 -15.53 -50.41 28.25
CA GLU A 158 -16.98 -50.28 28.13
C GLU A 158 -17.65 -51.65 27.96
N PHE A 159 -17.11 -52.54 27.12
CA PHE A 159 -17.60 -53.91 27.00
C PHE A 159 -17.58 -54.63 28.36
N ARG A 160 -16.46 -54.54 29.10
CA ARG A 160 -16.36 -55.13 30.45
C ARG A 160 -17.36 -54.52 31.43
N ARG A 161 -17.58 -53.20 31.36
CA ARG A 161 -18.57 -52.51 32.18
C ARG A 161 -19.98 -53.03 31.90
N ARG A 162 -20.38 -53.13 30.63
CA ARG A 162 -21.72 -53.60 30.21
C ARG A 162 -21.97 -55.07 30.56
N VAL A 163 -20.94 -55.93 30.49
CA VAL A 163 -21.03 -57.31 30.98
C VAL A 163 -21.23 -57.36 32.49
N ASN A 164 -20.49 -56.55 33.25
CA ASN A 164 -20.62 -56.49 34.72
C ASN A 164 -21.98 -55.94 35.17
N GLU A 165 -22.57 -55.03 34.40
CA GLU A 165 -23.90 -54.46 34.64
C GLU A 165 -25.05 -55.37 34.16
N GLY A 166 -24.74 -56.52 33.56
CA GLY A 166 -25.74 -57.47 33.06
C GLY A 166 -26.49 -57.01 31.81
N LEU A 167 -26.01 -55.96 31.13
CA LEU A 167 -26.57 -55.45 29.87
C LEU A 167 -26.24 -56.33 28.67
N ILE A 168 -25.22 -57.19 28.81
CA ILE A 168 -24.75 -58.14 27.81
C ILE A 168 -24.67 -59.52 28.47
N PRO A 169 -25.10 -60.62 27.80
CA PRO A 169 -24.95 -61.97 28.34
C PRO A 169 -23.50 -62.29 28.70
N LYS A 170 -23.26 -62.91 29.86
CA LYS A 170 -21.92 -63.27 30.33
C LYS A 170 -21.19 -64.26 29.42
N ASP A 171 -21.95 -65.02 28.62
CA ASP A 171 -21.44 -66.00 27.66
C ASP A 171 -21.03 -65.36 26.32
N THR A 172 -21.23 -64.04 26.16
CA THR A 172 -20.74 -63.30 25.00
C THR A 172 -19.21 -63.35 25.00
N GLU A 173 -18.61 -63.91 23.95
CA GLU A 173 -17.16 -63.97 23.85
C GLU A 173 -16.57 -62.55 23.97
N PRO A 174 -15.63 -62.33 24.90
CA PRO A 174 -14.95 -61.06 24.98
C PRO A 174 -14.15 -60.86 23.69
N PRO A 175 -14.02 -59.62 23.21
CA PRO A 175 -13.17 -59.36 22.07
C PRO A 175 -11.73 -59.84 22.38
N ASP A 176 -11.10 -60.49 21.40
CA ASP A 176 -9.78 -61.11 21.59
C ASP A 176 -8.78 -60.09 22.13
N LYS A 177 -8.40 -60.28 23.39
CA LYS A 177 -7.52 -59.36 24.13
C LYS A 177 -6.16 -59.27 23.47
N ASN A 178 -5.67 -60.37 22.89
CA ASN A 178 -4.37 -60.42 22.24
C ASN A 178 -4.43 -59.68 20.91
N ALA A 179 -5.47 -59.89 20.11
CA ALA A 179 -5.68 -59.15 18.86
C ALA A 179 -5.80 -57.63 19.10
N ILE A 180 -6.57 -57.20 20.12
CA ILE A 180 -6.67 -55.77 20.46
C ILE A 180 -5.32 -55.19 20.87
N TYR A 181 -4.57 -55.91 21.71
CA TYR A 181 -3.26 -55.45 22.17
C TYR A 181 -2.26 -55.34 21.01
N GLU A 182 -2.22 -56.31 20.10
CA GLU A 182 -1.37 -56.27 18.91
C GLU A 182 -1.72 -55.10 17.98
N VAL A 183 -3.02 -54.83 17.78
CA VAL A 183 -3.47 -53.69 16.97
C VAL A 183 -3.10 -52.36 17.65
N GLN A 184 -3.32 -52.22 18.96
CA GLN A 184 -2.91 -51.04 19.72
C GLN A 184 -1.40 -50.81 19.63
N LYS A 185 -0.60 -51.87 19.84
CA LYS A 185 0.86 -51.82 19.73
C LYS A 185 1.29 -51.36 18.33
N LYS A 186 0.64 -51.85 17.27
CA LYS A 186 0.91 -51.42 15.90
C LYS A 186 0.62 -49.93 15.68
N TYR A 187 -0.47 -49.40 16.23
CA TYR A 187 -0.77 -47.96 16.17
C TYR A 187 0.29 -47.11 16.86
N PHE A 188 0.76 -47.53 18.05
CA PHE A 188 1.83 -46.83 18.76
C PHE A 188 3.18 -46.91 18.03
N GLN A 189 3.52 -48.06 17.45
CA GLN A 189 4.73 -48.20 16.61
C GLN A 189 4.69 -47.27 15.40
N LEU A 190 3.55 -47.23 14.70
CA LEU A 190 3.36 -46.32 13.57
C LEU A 190 3.41 -44.85 14.01
N ALA A 191 2.87 -44.50 15.18
CA ALA A 191 2.98 -43.17 15.74
C ALA A 191 4.45 -42.81 16.02
N ALA A 192 5.22 -43.69 16.65
CA ALA A 192 6.64 -43.46 16.92
C ALA A 192 7.48 -43.28 15.64
N VAL A 193 7.22 -44.08 14.59
CA VAL A 193 7.88 -43.91 13.29
C VAL A 193 7.57 -42.53 12.70
N ALA A 194 6.30 -42.10 12.72
CA ALA A 194 5.92 -40.78 12.22
C ALA A 194 6.50 -39.64 13.07
N SER A 195 6.61 -39.81 14.39
CA SER A 195 7.27 -38.85 15.28
C SER A 195 8.74 -38.67 14.92
N ASN A 196 9.45 -39.78 14.65
CA ASN A 196 10.85 -39.72 14.23
C ASN A 196 11.02 -39.07 12.84
N GLU A 197 10.08 -39.30 11.92
CA GLU A 197 10.04 -38.59 10.64
C GLU A 197 9.78 -37.09 10.82
N ALA A 198 8.89 -36.71 11.75
CA ALA A 198 8.62 -35.32 12.08
C ALA A 198 9.86 -34.63 12.65
N THR A 199 10.57 -35.25 13.59
CA THR A 199 11.84 -34.73 14.13
C THR A 199 12.90 -34.58 13.04
N LYS A 200 13.04 -35.57 12.14
CA LYS A 200 13.97 -35.47 10.99
C LYS A 200 13.61 -34.30 10.07
N LEU A 201 12.32 -34.14 9.78
CA LEU A 201 11.83 -33.02 8.98
C LEU A 201 12.19 -31.69 9.64
N LEU A 202 11.87 -31.52 10.92
CA LEU A 202 12.19 -30.31 11.69
C LEU A 202 13.67 -29.99 11.69
N ASN A 203 14.54 -30.98 11.89
CA ASN A 203 15.99 -30.80 11.86
C ASN A 203 16.49 -30.39 10.46
N SER A 204 15.95 -31.00 9.39
CA SER A 204 16.36 -30.70 8.01
C SER A 204 15.81 -29.37 7.48
N ALA A 205 14.65 -28.94 7.97
CA ALA A 205 13.93 -27.76 7.52
C ALA A 205 13.95 -26.63 8.56
N TRP A 206 14.85 -26.69 9.53
CA TRP A 206 14.97 -25.71 10.63
C TRP A 206 15.05 -24.26 10.13
N GLY A 207 15.78 -24.02 9.04
CA GLY A 207 15.90 -22.68 8.45
C GLY A 207 14.62 -22.10 7.86
N TRP A 208 13.55 -22.90 7.76
CA TRP A 208 12.22 -22.46 7.29
C TRP A 208 11.25 -22.20 8.44
N LEU A 209 11.64 -22.49 9.69
CA LEU A 209 10.81 -22.31 10.87
C LEU A 209 10.72 -20.82 11.22
N ASP A 210 9.52 -20.35 11.57
CA ASP A 210 9.35 -19.00 12.09
C ASP A 210 9.99 -18.87 13.48
N GLU A 211 10.53 -17.69 13.81
CA GLU A 211 11.24 -17.45 15.07
C GLU A 211 10.36 -17.73 16.30
N ASP A 212 9.08 -17.42 16.24
CA ASP A 212 8.16 -17.62 17.35
C ASP A 212 7.81 -19.10 17.59
N ASP A 213 8.04 -19.99 16.62
CA ASP A 213 7.78 -21.42 16.72
C ASP A 213 9.01 -22.24 17.17
N GLN A 214 10.18 -21.60 17.33
CA GLN A 214 11.43 -22.29 17.67
C GLN A 214 11.36 -23.01 19.02
N GLN A 215 10.88 -22.34 20.06
CA GLN A 215 10.83 -22.92 21.41
C GLN A 215 9.90 -24.13 21.46
N ASP A 216 8.66 -23.97 20.98
CA ASP A 216 7.69 -25.07 20.95
C ASP A 216 8.19 -26.28 20.16
N THR A 217 8.96 -26.03 19.10
CA THR A 217 9.57 -27.08 18.28
C THR A 217 10.69 -27.80 19.03
N ILE A 218 11.53 -27.08 19.78
CA ILE A 218 12.55 -27.68 20.66
C ILE A 218 11.86 -28.55 21.71
N ASP A 219 10.85 -28.00 22.39
CA ASP A 219 10.10 -28.71 23.43
C ASP A 219 9.42 -29.97 22.87
N TYR A 220 8.95 -29.93 21.61
CA TYR A 220 8.40 -31.09 20.92
C TYR A 220 9.49 -32.15 20.66
N ILE A 221 10.63 -31.75 20.09
CA ILE A 221 11.74 -32.66 19.77
C ILE A 221 12.26 -33.34 21.05
N GLU A 222 12.49 -32.57 22.12
CA GLU A 222 12.94 -33.10 23.41
C GLU A 222 11.95 -34.13 23.99
N ARG A 223 10.64 -33.88 23.83
CA ARG A 223 9.60 -34.83 24.27
C ARG A 223 9.62 -36.12 23.46
N ILE A 224 9.83 -36.05 22.14
CA ILE A 224 9.97 -37.24 21.29
C ILE A 224 11.26 -38.00 21.60
N ASP A 225 12.38 -37.30 21.79
CA ASP A 225 13.66 -37.92 22.16
C ASP A 225 13.58 -38.61 23.51
N ARG A 226 12.97 -37.96 24.51
CA ARG A 226 12.67 -38.59 25.80
C ARG A 226 11.84 -39.86 25.64
N ASN A 227 10.85 -39.86 24.75
CA ASN A 227 10.05 -41.03 24.46
C ASN A 227 10.90 -42.17 23.86
N ASN A 228 11.75 -41.87 22.87
CA ASN A 228 12.63 -42.85 22.25
C ASN A 228 13.59 -43.50 23.26
N VAL A 229 14.19 -42.70 24.15
CA VAL A 229 15.10 -43.20 25.18
C VAL A 229 14.35 -44.06 26.21
N GLU A 230 13.20 -43.59 26.70
CA GLU A 230 12.44 -44.27 27.76
C GLU A 230 11.68 -45.53 27.25
N TYR A 231 11.31 -45.60 25.96
CA TYR A 231 10.51 -46.69 25.41
C TYR A 231 11.24 -47.64 24.45
N VAL A 232 12.29 -47.19 23.73
CA VAL A 232 12.90 -47.97 22.64
C VAL A 232 14.29 -48.49 23.00
N GLU A 233 15.17 -47.65 23.55
CA GLU A 233 16.59 -48.00 23.70
C GLU A 233 16.93 -48.83 24.94
N LEU A 234 16.18 -48.69 26.04
CA LEU A 234 16.58 -49.31 27.32
C LEU A 234 16.26 -50.82 27.43
N GLY A 235 15.48 -51.43 26.52
CA GLY A 235 15.19 -52.88 26.49
C GLY A 235 14.52 -53.49 27.74
N ILE A 236 14.41 -52.72 28.82
CA ILE A 236 13.83 -53.01 30.12
C ILE A 236 12.82 -51.88 30.33
N GLY A 237 11.57 -52.15 29.93
CA GLY A 237 10.57 -51.13 29.66
C GLY A 237 10.25 -50.24 30.85
N LEU A 238 10.01 -48.95 30.54
CA LEU A 238 9.54 -47.89 31.44
C LEU A 238 10.45 -47.66 32.65
N LEU A 239 10.71 -46.39 33.00
CA LEU A 239 11.05 -46.12 34.40
C LEU A 239 9.92 -46.73 35.27
N PRO A 240 10.24 -47.26 36.46
CA PRO A 240 9.22 -47.86 37.31
C PRO A 240 8.01 -46.92 37.44
N LYS A 241 6.79 -47.44 37.32
CA LYS A 241 5.55 -46.62 37.28
C LYS A 241 5.47 -45.61 38.44
N GLN A 242 6.11 -45.93 39.58
CA GLN A 242 6.21 -45.03 40.73
C GLN A 242 6.93 -43.71 40.44
N VAL A 243 7.88 -43.68 39.49
CA VAL A 243 8.64 -42.48 39.11
C VAL A 243 7.75 -41.43 38.43
N TYR A 244 6.65 -41.87 37.80
CA TYR A 244 5.68 -40.98 37.17
C TYR A 244 4.46 -40.68 38.05
N ASP A 245 4.38 -41.30 39.23
CA ASP A 245 3.24 -41.10 40.12
C ASP A 245 3.42 -39.82 40.94
N LYS A 246 2.87 -38.72 40.43
CA LYS A 246 2.84 -37.43 41.15
C LYS A 246 2.10 -37.51 42.50
N LYS A 247 1.35 -38.58 42.79
CA LYS A 247 0.76 -38.79 44.12
C LYS A 247 1.78 -39.32 45.13
N VAL A 248 2.78 -40.07 44.67
CA VAL A 248 3.86 -40.62 45.50
C VAL A 248 5.01 -39.62 45.58
N PHE A 249 5.34 -38.96 44.48
CA PHE A 249 6.39 -37.94 44.39
C PHE A 249 5.84 -36.62 43.83
N PRO A 250 5.24 -35.75 44.67
CA PRO A 250 4.59 -34.53 44.19
C PRO A 250 5.54 -33.48 43.62
N ILE A 251 6.80 -33.48 44.04
CA ILE A 251 7.82 -32.49 43.62
C ILE A 251 8.74 -33.08 42.52
N THR A 252 9.07 -34.36 42.61
CA THR A 252 10.05 -35.04 41.74
C THR A 252 9.43 -36.01 40.76
N GLY A 253 8.11 -36.21 40.79
CA GLY A 253 7.40 -37.11 39.89
C GLY A 253 7.44 -36.60 38.45
N LEU A 254 8.02 -37.41 37.57
CA LEU A 254 8.15 -37.08 36.16
C LEU A 254 6.79 -37.18 35.46
N GLU A 255 6.60 -36.37 34.42
CA GLU A 255 5.43 -36.52 33.55
C GLU A 255 5.59 -37.74 32.65
N LEU A 256 4.49 -38.43 32.36
CA LEU A 256 4.52 -39.56 31.44
C LEU A 256 4.93 -39.06 30.05
N PRO A 257 5.83 -39.74 29.34
CA PRO A 257 6.16 -39.35 27.98
C PRO A 257 4.95 -39.59 27.09
N THR A 258 4.54 -38.56 26.36
CA THR A 258 3.41 -38.62 25.44
C THR A 258 3.88 -38.37 24.03
N LEU A 259 3.53 -39.28 23.11
CA LEU A 259 3.74 -39.06 21.67
C LEU A 259 2.74 -38.04 21.09
N ARG A 260 1.61 -37.84 21.76
CA ARG A 260 0.55 -36.93 21.37
C ARG A 260 0.81 -35.55 21.95
N ASP A 261 0.83 -34.54 21.08
CA ASP A 261 0.83 -33.14 21.47
C ASP A 261 -0.27 -32.39 20.70
N ASP A 262 -1.38 -32.16 21.37
CA ASP A 262 -2.54 -31.50 20.78
C ASP A 262 -2.36 -29.99 20.64
N GLU A 263 -1.56 -29.37 21.51
CA GLU A 263 -1.33 -27.93 21.49
C GLU A 263 -0.38 -27.56 20.35
N PHE A 264 0.73 -28.29 20.23
CA PHE A 264 1.67 -28.13 19.12
C PHE A 264 0.98 -28.41 17.78
N ALA A 265 0.16 -29.47 17.68
CA ALA A 265 -0.61 -29.76 16.47
C ALA A 265 -1.54 -28.60 16.06
N LYS A 266 -2.27 -28.03 17.02
CA LYS A 266 -3.15 -26.88 16.76
C LYS A 266 -2.35 -25.67 16.30
N ARG A 267 -1.23 -25.39 16.95
CA ARG A 267 -0.36 -24.26 16.60
C ARG A 267 0.18 -24.37 15.17
N ILE A 268 0.75 -25.53 14.82
CA ILE A 268 1.29 -25.79 13.47
C ILE A 268 0.17 -25.70 12.41
N ARG A 269 -1.03 -26.23 12.69
CA ARG A 269 -2.20 -26.09 11.80
C ARG A 269 -2.60 -24.62 11.60
N LEU A 270 -2.66 -23.83 12.67
CA LEU A 270 -2.99 -22.41 12.60
C LEU A 270 -1.95 -21.65 11.80
N LYS A 271 -0.66 -21.95 12.01
CA LYS A 271 0.45 -21.39 11.23
C LYS A 271 0.34 -21.74 9.75
N LEU A 272 0.11 -23.00 9.41
CA LEU A 272 -0.10 -23.40 8.02
C LEU A 272 -1.26 -22.63 7.38
N ALA A 273 -2.39 -22.51 8.07
CA ALA A 273 -3.54 -21.76 7.58
C ALA A 273 -3.24 -20.25 7.41
N GLN A 274 -2.48 -19.65 8.32
CA GLN A 274 -2.04 -18.26 8.23
C GLN A 274 -1.14 -18.05 7.01
N LYS A 275 -0.16 -18.93 6.80
CA LYS A 275 0.76 -18.86 5.64
C LYS A 275 0.02 -19.04 4.32
N GLN A 276 -0.95 -19.96 4.27
CA GLN A 276 -1.79 -20.16 3.09
C GLN A 276 -2.65 -18.92 2.78
N ARG A 277 -3.21 -18.27 3.82
CA ARG A 277 -3.95 -17.00 3.66
C ARG A 277 -3.04 -15.85 3.21
N GLU A 278 -1.82 -15.79 3.75
CA GLU A 278 -0.82 -14.80 3.33
C GLU A 278 -0.46 -14.98 1.86
N LEU A 279 -0.23 -16.22 1.43
CA LEU A 279 0.06 -16.57 0.04
C LEU A 279 -1.11 -16.24 -0.90
N SER A 280 -2.36 -16.44 -0.48
CA SER A 280 -3.54 -16.11 -1.28
C SER A 280 -3.84 -14.61 -1.32
N GLY A 281 -3.03 -13.76 -0.67
CA GLY A 281 -3.28 -12.32 -0.58
C GLY A 281 -4.47 -11.94 0.31
N LEU A 282 -4.95 -12.87 1.14
CA LEU A 282 -6.05 -12.66 2.10
C LEU A 282 -5.51 -12.26 3.48
N THR A 283 -4.46 -11.45 3.52
CA THR A 283 -4.00 -10.86 4.78
C THR A 283 -4.97 -9.77 5.19
N LEU A 284 -5.71 -10.01 6.27
CA LEU A 284 -6.27 -8.93 7.08
C LEU A 284 -5.08 -8.04 7.48
N THR A 285 -4.97 -6.86 6.89
CA THR A 285 -4.11 -5.81 7.40
C THR A 285 -4.49 -5.60 8.85
N SER A 286 -3.57 -5.91 9.78
CA SER A 286 -3.80 -5.80 11.22
C SER A 286 -4.10 -4.37 11.70
N GLU A 287 -4.18 -3.39 10.78
CA GLU A 287 -4.59 -2.00 11.05
C GLU A 287 -6.09 -1.83 11.30
N THR A 288 -6.95 -2.79 10.93
CA THR A 288 -8.41 -2.67 11.17
C THR A 288 -8.87 -3.11 12.56
N LEU A 289 -7.98 -3.59 13.43
CA LEU A 289 -8.32 -4.06 14.79
C LEU A 289 -7.78 -3.19 15.94
N THR A 290 -7.04 -2.11 15.66
CA THR A 290 -6.59 -1.14 16.68
C THR A 290 -7.11 0.29 16.43
N GLY A 291 -8.18 0.42 15.66
CA GLY A 291 -8.89 1.68 15.41
C GLY A 291 -10.10 1.89 16.32
N THR A 292 -9.93 1.83 17.63
CA THR A 292 -10.91 2.39 18.59
C THR A 292 -10.19 3.02 19.77
N LYS A 293 -9.29 3.98 19.48
CA LYS A 293 -8.93 5.02 20.44
C LYS A 293 -9.84 6.21 20.19
N GLN A 294 -10.79 6.44 21.09
CA GLN A 294 -11.16 7.74 21.69
C GLN A 294 -12.47 7.63 22.49
N PRO A 295 -12.76 8.53 23.44
CA PRO A 295 -11.88 9.36 24.25
C PRO A 295 -12.16 9.22 25.77
N SER A 296 -11.21 9.64 26.59
CA SER A 296 -11.42 9.92 28.00
C SER A 296 -12.47 11.01 28.17
N THR A 297 -13.63 10.70 28.73
CA THR A 297 -14.50 11.68 29.37
C THR A 297 -14.23 11.66 30.87
N ALA A 298 -13.47 12.66 31.32
CA ALA A 298 -13.49 13.09 32.70
C ALA A 298 -14.86 13.75 32.96
N THR A 299 -15.67 13.14 33.82
CA THR A 299 -16.85 13.80 34.39
C THR A 299 -16.77 13.72 35.90
N LYS A 300 -16.53 14.88 36.51
CA LYS A 300 -16.77 15.18 37.92
C LYS A 300 -18.24 14.96 38.26
N THR A 301 -18.50 14.11 39.25
CA THR A 301 -19.62 14.19 40.20
C THR A 301 -19.09 13.53 41.48
N GLY A 302 -19.02 14.17 42.65
CA GLY A 302 -20.00 15.05 43.27
C GLY A 302 -21.01 14.20 44.01
N ALA A 303 -20.64 13.66 45.18
CA ALA A 303 -21.57 13.09 46.15
C ALA A 303 -20.99 13.26 47.57
N THR A 304 -21.67 14.14 48.31
CA THR A 304 -21.87 14.06 49.77
C THR A 304 -22.45 12.72 50.18
#